data_AF-A0A9R1CXQ1-F1
#
_entry.id   AF-A0A9R1CXQ1-F1
#
_cell.length_a   1.000
_cell.length_b   1.000
_cell.length_c   1.000
_cell.angle_alpha   90.00
_cell.angle_beta   90.00
_cell.angle_gamma   90.00
#
_symmetry.space_group_name_H-M   'P 1'
#
loop_
_entity.id
_entity.type
_entity.pdbx_description
1 polymer ?
#
loop_
_entity_poly.entity_id
_entity_poly.type
_entity_poly.pdbx_seq_one_letter_code
_entity_poly.pdbx_strand_id
1 'polypeptide(L)'
;MGKNTVAFHDGIQENPNKTIINESGLYSLVLSSKLPSAKQFKRWVTAEVLLSIRRHGAYATAPTLERIIAQPKFGLAHNLLTQK
;
A
#
# COMPACT_ATOMS: atom_id res chain seq x y z
N MET A 1 -11.56 5.40 -26.38
CA MET A 1 -11.99 4.13 -25.79
C MET A 1 -10.82 3.54 -25.00
N GLY A 2 -10.72 3.84 -23.70
CA GLY A 2 -9.58 3.43 -22.88
C GLY A 2 -9.83 2.05 -22.26
N LYS A 3 -9.01 1.06 -22.62
CA LYS A 3 -9.06 -0.28 -22.03
C LYS A 3 -8.55 -0.19 -20.57
N ASN A 4 -9.46 -0.12 -19.60
CA ASN A 4 -9.13 -0.17 -18.17
C ASN A 4 -9.38 -1.59 -17.61
N THR A 5 -9.02 -2.62 -18.37
CA THR A 5 -9.13 -4.01 -17.92
C THR A 5 -7.74 -4.48 -17.55
N VAL A 6 -7.48 -4.58 -16.25
CA VAL A 6 -6.30 -5.30 -15.74
C VAL A 6 -6.71 -6.76 -15.68
N ALA A 7 -6.02 -7.63 -16.43
CA ALA A 7 -6.29 -9.06 -16.39
C ALA A 7 -5.71 -9.63 -15.08
N PHE A 8 -6.57 -10.21 -14.25
CA PHE A 8 -6.19 -10.90 -13.02
C PHE A 8 -6.23 -12.41 -13.27
N HIS A 9 -5.14 -13.11 -13.01
CA HIS A 9 -5.03 -14.57 -13.17
C HIS A 9 -5.06 -15.35 -11.85
N ASP A 10 -5.27 -14.67 -10.71
CA ASP A 10 -5.16 -15.26 -9.37
C ASP A 10 -6.53 -15.67 -8.74
N GLY A 11 -7.61 -15.72 -9.53
CA GLY A 11 -8.97 -16.00 -9.03
C GLY A 11 -9.37 -17.48 -9.04
N ILE A 12 -10.13 -17.92 -8.02
CA ILE A 12 -10.84 -19.20 -8.01
C ILE A 12 -11.73 -19.33 -9.27
N GLN A 13 -11.58 -20.44 -9.99
CA GLN A 13 -12.21 -20.70 -11.29
C GLN A 13 -13.75 -20.83 -11.24
N GLU A 14 -14.36 -20.79 -10.05
CA GLU A 14 -15.74 -21.26 -9.86
C GLU A 14 -16.83 -20.16 -9.91
N ASN A 15 -16.48 -18.87 -9.99
CA ASN A 15 -17.48 -17.81 -10.20
C ASN A 15 -16.99 -16.63 -11.07
N PRO A 16 -17.26 -16.62 -12.38
CA PRO A 16 -16.79 -15.58 -13.31
C PRO A 16 -17.35 -14.18 -13.05
N ASN A 17 -18.35 -14.03 -12.17
CA ASN A 17 -18.93 -12.74 -11.79
C ASN A 17 -18.31 -12.11 -10.53
N LYS A 18 -17.31 -12.74 -9.90
CA LYS A 18 -16.70 -12.23 -8.67
C LYS A 18 -15.22 -11.92 -8.89
N THR A 19 -14.90 -10.64 -8.97
CA THR A 19 -13.51 -10.18 -9.03
C THR A 19 -12.91 -10.17 -7.63
N ILE A 20 -11.94 -11.05 -7.37
CA ILE A 20 -11.12 -11.05 -6.15
C ILE A 20 -9.78 -10.43 -6.51
N ILE A 21 -9.35 -9.43 -5.76
CA ILE A 21 -8.03 -8.80 -5.88
C ILE A 21 -7.29 -8.92 -4.55
N ASN A 22 -6.00 -9.22 -4.62
CA ASN A 22 -5.09 -9.12 -3.49
C ASN A 22 -4.63 -7.67 -3.31
N GLU A 23 -3.81 -7.42 -2.28
CA GLU A 23 -3.33 -6.08 -1.94
C GLU A 23 -2.47 -5.45 -3.06
N SER A 24 -1.60 -6.23 -3.72
CA SER A 24 -0.81 -5.74 -4.85
C SER A 24 -1.68 -5.34 -6.04
N GLY A 25 -2.74 -6.11 -6.32
CA GLY A 25 -3.77 -5.79 -7.31
C GLY A 25 -4.57 -4.54 -6.95
N LEU A 26 -4.94 -4.37 -5.69
CA LEU A 26 -5.62 -3.17 -5.19
C LEU A 26 -4.78 -1.91 -5.42
N TYR A 27 -3.49 -1.93 -5.04
CA TYR A 27 -2.62 -0.77 -5.28
C TYR A 27 -2.41 -0.49 -6.76
N SER A 28 -2.26 -1.53 -7.59
CA SER A 28 -2.17 -1.37 -9.04
C SER A 28 -3.42 -0.69 -9.63
N LEU A 29 -4.61 -1.01 -9.13
CA LEU A 29 -5.86 -0.35 -9.49
C LEU A 29 -5.86 1.12 -9.10
N VAL A 30 -5.52 1.43 -7.85
CA VAL A 30 -5.50 2.81 -7.34
C VAL A 30 -4.50 3.67 -8.12
N LEU A 31 -3.32 3.11 -8.42
CA LEU A 31 -2.27 3.80 -9.15
C LEU A 31 -2.66 4.09 -10.61
N SER A 32 -3.32 3.15 -11.28
CA SER A 32 -3.79 3.30 -12.67
C SER A 32 -5.11 4.08 -12.80
N SER A 33 -5.89 4.20 -11.73
CA SER A 33 -7.22 4.82 -11.75
C SER A 33 -7.19 6.31 -12.12
N LYS A 34 -8.20 6.72 -12.88
CA LYS A 34 -8.48 8.11 -13.28
C LYS A 34 -9.49 8.81 -12.36
N LEU A 35 -10.08 8.09 -11.40
CA LEU A 35 -11.08 8.64 -10.48
C LEU A 35 -10.47 9.77 -9.62
N PRO A 36 -11.22 10.84 -9.32
CA PRO A 36 -10.72 11.95 -8.50
C PRO A 36 -10.22 11.50 -7.11
N SER A 37 -10.92 10.57 -6.46
CA SER A 37 -10.53 10.01 -5.16
C SER A 37 -9.18 9.29 -5.22
N ALA A 38 -8.96 8.47 -6.25
CA ALA A 38 -7.68 7.78 -6.45
C ALA A 38 -6.53 8.77 -6.72
N LYS A 39 -6.79 9.88 -7.42
CA LYS A 39 -5.80 10.96 -7.61
C LYS A 39 -5.47 11.66 -6.30
N GLN A 40 -6.45 11.94 -5.45
CA GLN A 40 -6.23 12.53 -4.12
C GLN A 40 -5.40 11.59 -3.24
N PHE A 41 -5.76 10.30 -3.20
CA PHE A 41 -4.99 9.30 -2.46
C PHE A 41 -3.54 9.22 -2.94
N LYS A 42 -3.31 9.11 -4.25
CA LYS A 42 -1.95 9.13 -4.83
C LYS A 42 -1.14 10.34 -4.36
N ARG A 43 -1.73 11.53 -4.45
CA ARG A 43 -1.07 12.78 -4.03
C ARG A 43 -0.73 12.75 -2.55
N TRP A 44 -1.69 12.36 -1.70
CA TRP A 44 -1.50 12.22 -0.26
C TRP A 44 -0.37 11.25 0.08
N VAL A 45 -0.38 10.03 -0.51
CA VAL A 45 0.69 9.04 -0.32
C VAL A 45 2.05 9.62 -0.72
N THR A 46 2.15 10.29 -1.88
CA THR A 46 3.44 10.83 -2.34
C THR A 46 3.94 12.02 -1.52
N ALA A 47 3.04 12.95 -1.15
CA ALA A 47 3.40 14.20 -0.52
C ALA A 47 3.62 14.07 0.99
N GLU A 48 2.91 13.13 1.63
CA GLU A 48 2.98 12.93 3.07
C GLU A 48 3.75 11.66 3.42
N VAL A 49 3.24 10.50 3.02
CA VAL A 49 3.76 9.20 3.48
C VAL A 49 5.15 8.93 2.91
N LEU A 50 5.29 8.87 1.59
CA LEU A 50 6.56 8.55 0.93
C LEU A 50 7.61 9.63 1.16
N LEU A 51 7.20 10.90 1.18
CA LEU A 51 8.12 11.99 1.49
C LEU A 51 8.67 11.88 2.93
N SER A 52 7.81 11.54 3.90
CA SER A 52 8.21 11.32 5.29
C SER A 52 9.17 10.13 5.42
N ILE A 53 8.86 9.01 4.77
CA ILE A 53 9.76 7.84 4.74
C ILE A 53 11.10 8.22 4.10
N ARG A 54 11.11 8.93 2.97
CA ARG A 54 12.35 9.34 2.29
C ARG A 54 13.22 10.25 3.15
N ARG A 55 12.62 11.13 3.95
CA ARG A 55 13.35 12.11 4.77
C ARG A 55 13.78 11.56 6.13
N HIS A 56 12.95 10.74 6.76
CA HIS A 56 13.11 10.34 8.16
C HIS A 56 13.29 8.83 8.35
N GLY A 57 13.17 8.04 7.28
CA GLY A 57 13.32 6.59 7.31
C GLY A 57 12.08 5.80 7.73
N ALA A 58 11.02 6.46 8.21
CA ALA A 58 9.80 5.80 8.65
C ALA A 58 8.54 6.69 8.55
N TYR A 59 7.37 6.05 8.55
CA TYR A 59 6.06 6.66 8.79
C TYR A 59 5.31 5.80 9.80
N ALA A 60 4.84 6.39 10.89
CA ALA A 60 4.16 5.66 11.97
C ALA A 60 3.10 6.55 12.62
N THR A 61 2.03 5.92 13.12
CA THR A 61 1.04 6.60 13.94
C THR A 61 1.55 6.80 15.36
N ALA A 62 1.01 7.77 16.10
CA ALA A 62 1.42 8.02 17.49
C ALA A 62 1.33 6.78 18.39
N PRO A 63 0.25 5.95 18.35
CA PRO A 63 0.20 4.72 19.14
C PRO A 63 1.28 3.70 18.74
N THR A 64 1.63 3.64 17.45
CA THR A 64 2.71 2.77 16.98
C THR A 64 4.06 3.24 17.50
N LEU A 65 4.29 4.56 17.50
CA LEU A 65 5.51 5.16 18.03
C LEU A 65 5.64 4.92 19.55
N GLU A 66 4.57 5.13 20.31
CA GLU A 66 4.53 4.83 21.74
C GLU A 66 4.88 3.37 22.02
N ARG A 67 4.33 2.44 21.22
CA ARG A 67 4.65 1.02 21.34
C ARG A 67 6.13 0.73 20.99
N ILE A 68 6.68 1.37 19.96
CA ILE A 68 8.10 1.22 19.61
C ILE A 68 8.99 1.70 20.77
N ILE A 69 8.65 2.82 21.41
CA ILE A 69 9.39 3.37 22.54
C ILE A 69 9.28 2.45 23.77
N ALA A 70 8.07 1.98 24.08
CA ALA A 70 7.81 1.09 25.22
C ALA A 70 8.43 -0.31 25.04
N GLN A 71 8.53 -0.79 23.79
CA GLN A 71 9.04 -2.10 23.46
C GLN A 71 10.04 -2.00 22.29
N PRO A 72 11.31 -1.63 22.54
CA PRO A 72 12.30 -1.38 21.48
C PRO A 72 12.49 -2.55 20.50
N LYS A 73 12.27 -3.79 20.94
CA LYS A 73 12.31 -4.99 20.09
C LYS A 73 11.26 -4.96 18.97
N PHE A 74 10.11 -4.33 19.20
CA PHE A 74 9.06 -4.14 18.20
C PHE A 74 9.54 -3.24 17.03
N GLY A 75 10.36 -2.22 17.31
CA GLY A 75 10.89 -1.32 16.28
C GLY A 75 12.06 -1.89 15.46
N LEU A 76 12.87 -2.78 16.05
CA LEU A 76 14.06 -3.34 15.40
C LEU A 76 13.77 -4.51 14.45
N ALA A 77 12.62 -5.19 14.59
CA ALA A 77 12.25 -6.32 13.74
C ALA A 77 11.81 -5.91 12.31
N HIS A 78 11.53 -4.63 12.07
CA HIS A 78 10.99 -4.17 10.78
C HIS A 78 12.05 -3.79 9.73
N ASN A 79 13.33 -3.63 10.12
CA ASN A 79 14.40 -3.22 9.21
C ASN A 79 15.26 -4.37 8.67
N LEU A 80 14.90 -5.64 8.92
CA LEU A 80 15.65 -6.82 8.47
C LEU A 80 14.88 -7.76 7.53
N LEU A 81 13.68 -7.38 7.08
CA LEU A 81 12.89 -8.18 6.12
C LEU A 81 12.81 -7.57 4.71
N THR A 82 13.59 -6.53 4.42
CA THR A 82 13.77 -5.98 3.06
C THR A 82 15.23 -5.96 2.63
N GLN A 83 16.02 -6.94 3.09
CA GLN A 83 17.25 -7.34 2.41
C GLN A 83 16.97 -8.74 1.88
N LYS A 84 16.93 -8.86 0.56
CA LYS A 84 16.93 -10.13 -0.13
C LYS A 84 18.27 -10.83 0.08
#